data_AF-A0A9R0VSM1-F1
#
_entry.id   AF-A0A9R0VSM1-F1
#
_cell.length_a   1.000
_cell.length_b   1.000
_cell.length_c   1.000
_cell.angle_alpha   90.00
_cell.angle_beta   90.00
_cell.angle_gamma   90.00
#
_symmetry.space_group_name_H-M   'P 1'
#
loop_
_entity.id
_entity.type
_entity.pdbx_description
1 polymer ?
#
loop_
_entity_poly.entity_id
_entity_poly.type
_entity_poly.pdbx_seq_one_letter_code
_entity_poly.pdbx_strand_id
1 'polypeptide(L)'
;MHKKKRRLLPFVPTEDRVRRLEQMASAATALTSSKMEFSNELTYVPSMAPMSANQAKLEEGGMQIHLLTFKVLTKEDKETIELCRNMLKRGECPPLLVVFDSHEGFTVQADAYIKDLTFLTEYTGDVDYLKNRENDGCDSIMTLLSPADPSQKLVICPDKRGNIARFINGINNHTPDGKKKQNVKCVRYDIDGECHVLLVACRDIARGEKLYYDYNGHEYAYPTHHFV
;
A
#
# COMPACT_ATOMS: atom_id res chain seq x y z
N MET A 1 20.55 -12.47 24.66
CA MET A 1 20.32 -12.12 23.24
C MET A 1 19.53 -10.82 23.16
N HIS A 2 20.13 -9.72 22.71
CA HIS A 2 19.39 -8.50 22.41
C HIS A 2 18.50 -8.78 21.19
N LYS A 3 17.17 -8.78 21.35
CA LYS A 3 16.25 -8.85 20.21
C LYS A 3 16.59 -7.67 19.29
N LYS A 4 17.05 -7.92 18.06
CA LYS A 4 17.23 -6.86 17.04
C LYS A 4 15.93 -6.06 16.99
N LYS A 5 16.02 -4.73 17.15
CA LYS A 5 14.87 -3.86 16.91
C LYS A 5 14.42 -4.08 15.46
N ARG A 6 13.18 -4.53 15.27
CA ARG A 6 12.56 -4.56 13.95
C ARG A 6 12.32 -3.11 13.54
N ARG A 7 12.85 -2.72 12.39
CA ARG A 7 12.81 -1.37 11.83
C ARG A 7 12.54 -1.49 10.34
N LEU A 8 11.83 -0.52 9.77
CA LEU A 8 11.69 -0.41 8.34
C LEU A 8 13.06 -0.29 7.67
N LEU A 9 13.18 -0.91 6.51
CA LEU A 9 14.33 -0.80 5.62
C LEU A 9 13.91 -0.03 4.37
N PRO A 10 14.76 0.84 3.82
CA PRO A 10 14.48 1.42 2.52
C PRO A 10 14.54 0.33 1.44
N PHE A 11 13.80 0.50 0.35
CA PHE A 11 14.00 -0.34 -0.83
C PHE A 11 15.36 -0.03 -1.47
N VAL A 12 15.88 -1.00 -2.20
CA VAL A 12 17.11 -0.84 -3.00
C VAL A 12 16.71 -0.79 -4.48
N PRO A 13 16.80 0.38 -5.14
CA PRO A 13 16.51 0.50 -6.56
C PRO A 13 17.43 -0.38 -7.39
N THR A 14 16.96 -0.81 -8.55
CA THR A 14 17.82 -1.50 -9.52
C THR A 14 18.93 -0.56 -10.00
N GLU A 15 20.20 -0.98 -10.00
CA GLU A 15 21.32 -0.11 -10.40
C GLU A 15 21.25 0.31 -11.87
N ASP A 16 20.89 -0.64 -12.75
CA ASP A 16 20.69 -0.40 -14.17
C ASP A 16 19.52 0.58 -14.41
N ARG A 17 19.86 1.73 -14.99
CA ARG A 17 18.92 2.80 -15.30
C ARG A 17 17.90 2.40 -16.35
N VAL A 18 18.29 1.58 -17.34
CA VAL A 18 17.37 1.10 -18.39
C VAL A 18 16.31 0.21 -17.74
N ARG A 19 16.75 -0.70 -16.86
CA ARG A 19 15.81 -1.57 -16.14
C ARG A 19 14.87 -0.79 -15.21
N ARG A 20 15.33 0.28 -14.55
CA ARG A 20 14.43 1.16 -13.77
C ARG A 20 13.39 1.87 -14.63
N LEU A 21 13.77 2.30 -15.83
CA LEU A 21 12.81 2.89 -16.77
C LEU A 21 11.74 1.87 -17.19
N GLU A 22 12.12 0.61 -17.42
CA GLU A 22 11.16 -0.47 -17.70
C GLU A 22 10.20 -0.73 -16.52
N GLN A 23 10.72 -0.71 -15.29
CA GLN A 23 9.92 -0.83 -14.07
C GLN A 23 8.86 0.27 -13.99
N MET A 24 9.26 1.53 -14.14
CA MET A 24 8.33 2.66 -14.13
C MET A 24 7.36 2.63 -15.33
N ALA A 25 7.82 2.24 -16.51
CA ALA A 25 6.98 2.12 -17.71
C ALA A 25 5.90 1.05 -17.56
N SER A 26 6.20 -0.06 -16.86
CA SER A 26 5.21 -1.10 -16.58
C SER A 26 4.05 -0.57 -15.73
N ALA A 27 4.35 0.21 -14.69
CA ALA A 27 3.34 0.86 -13.85
C ALA A 27 2.56 1.93 -14.63
N ALA A 28 3.25 2.76 -15.43
CA ALA A 28 2.60 3.75 -16.28
C ALA A 28 1.63 3.12 -17.30
N THR A 29 1.99 1.97 -17.87
CA THR A 29 1.14 1.22 -18.81
C THR A 29 -0.12 0.70 -18.12
N ALA A 30 0.01 0.14 -16.91
CA ALA A 30 -1.13 -0.35 -16.14
C ALA A 30 -2.07 0.79 -15.71
N LEU A 31 -1.52 1.93 -15.26
CA LEU A 31 -2.30 3.13 -14.93
C LEU A 31 -3.05 3.66 -16.16
N THR A 32 -2.36 3.78 -17.30
CA THR A 32 -2.97 4.25 -18.55
C THR A 32 -4.09 3.32 -19.02
N SER A 33 -3.87 2.01 -18.94
CA SER A 33 -4.88 0.99 -19.29
C SER A 33 -6.11 1.07 -18.36
N SER A 34 -5.89 1.47 -17.11
CA SER A 34 -6.93 1.69 -16.10
C SER A 34 -7.52 3.11 -16.14
N LYS A 35 -7.12 3.95 -17.12
CA LYS A 35 -7.53 5.36 -17.28
C LYS A 35 -7.23 6.23 -16.05
N MET A 36 -6.08 6.00 -15.43
CA MET A 36 -5.64 6.71 -14.23
C MET A 36 -4.46 7.64 -14.47
N GLU A 37 -4.42 8.70 -13.69
CA GLU A 37 -3.25 9.54 -13.50
C GLU A 37 -2.35 8.97 -12.40
N PHE A 38 -1.04 9.11 -12.57
CA PHE A 38 -0.08 8.74 -11.54
C PHE A 38 -0.10 9.73 -10.37
N SER A 39 -0.19 9.23 -9.14
CA SER A 39 0.01 10.00 -7.91
C SER A 39 0.67 9.15 -6.84
N ASN A 40 1.80 9.62 -6.30
CA ASN A 40 2.48 9.01 -5.14
C ASN A 40 2.10 9.69 -3.82
N GLU A 41 1.03 10.48 -3.79
CA GLU A 41 0.54 11.19 -2.61
C GLU A 41 -0.95 10.94 -2.43
N LEU A 42 -1.42 11.05 -1.18
CA LEU A 42 -2.85 11.19 -0.91
C LEU A 42 -3.33 12.52 -1.48
N THR A 43 -4.42 12.49 -2.24
CA THR A 43 -4.98 13.67 -2.90
C THR A 43 -6.32 14.03 -2.30
N TYR A 44 -6.56 15.33 -2.08
CA TYR A 44 -7.79 15.84 -1.47
C TYR A 44 -8.51 16.74 -2.48
N VAL A 45 -9.53 16.20 -3.14
CA VAL A 45 -10.23 16.85 -4.24
C VAL A 45 -11.42 17.65 -3.71
N PRO A 46 -11.72 18.85 -4.26
CA PRO A 46 -12.97 19.54 -3.97
C PRO A 46 -14.17 18.60 -4.16
N SER A 47 -15.13 18.62 -3.23
CA SER A 47 -16.28 17.69 -3.13
C SER A 47 -16.02 16.30 -2.54
N MET A 48 -14.78 15.98 -2.19
CA MET A 48 -14.44 14.78 -1.40
C MET A 48 -14.06 15.18 0.04
N ALA A 49 -13.40 14.28 0.78
CA ALA A 49 -12.91 14.59 2.12
C ALA A 49 -11.78 15.65 2.05
N PRO A 50 -11.81 16.70 2.87
CA PRO A 50 -10.71 17.65 2.96
C PRO A 50 -9.53 17.03 3.72
N MET A 51 -8.33 17.55 3.49
CA MET A 51 -7.11 17.16 4.22
C MET A 51 -7.29 17.25 5.74
N SER A 52 -8.02 18.27 6.22
CA SER A 52 -8.33 18.45 7.63
C SER A 52 -9.20 17.34 8.24
N ALA A 53 -9.83 16.47 7.44
CA ALA A 53 -10.54 15.30 7.94
C ALA A 53 -9.60 14.14 8.29
N ASN A 54 -8.42 14.08 7.66
CA ASN A 54 -7.43 13.04 7.91
C ASN A 54 -6.65 13.34 9.20
N GLN A 55 -7.23 13.01 10.34
CA GLN A 55 -6.60 13.21 11.66
C GLN A 55 -6.45 11.86 12.36
N ALA A 56 -5.22 11.36 12.49
CA ALA A 56 -4.92 10.03 13.04
C ALA A 56 -5.43 9.82 14.47
N LYS A 57 -5.54 10.90 15.26
CA LYS A 57 -6.12 10.87 16.62
C LYS A 57 -7.60 10.47 16.66
N LEU A 58 -8.31 10.51 15.53
CA LEU A 58 -9.71 10.12 15.44
C LEU A 58 -9.90 8.61 15.30
N GLU A 59 -8.83 7.85 15.01
CA GLU A 59 -8.90 6.39 14.85
C GLU A 59 -9.40 5.74 16.15
N GLU A 60 -10.47 4.95 16.03
CA GLU A 60 -11.03 4.21 17.15
C GLU A 60 -10.01 3.18 17.67
N GLY A 61 -9.75 3.20 18.99
CA GLY A 61 -8.69 2.38 19.60
C GLY A 61 -7.27 2.91 19.40
N GLY A 62 -7.12 4.06 18.72
CA GLY A 62 -5.85 4.74 18.48
C GLY A 62 -5.05 4.14 17.32
N MET A 63 -4.49 5.02 16.47
CA MET A 63 -3.66 4.59 15.35
C MET A 63 -2.32 4.05 15.87
N GLN A 64 -2.14 2.74 15.77
CA GLN A 64 -0.95 1.99 16.19
C GLN A 64 -0.49 2.20 17.65
N ILE A 65 -1.39 2.01 18.61
CA ILE A 65 -1.01 1.82 20.02
C ILE A 65 -0.81 0.34 20.40
N HIS A 66 -1.34 -0.65 19.66
CA HIS A 66 -1.23 -2.04 20.14
C HIS A 66 -1.40 -3.16 19.10
N LEU A 67 -0.33 -3.57 18.41
CA LEU A 67 -0.17 -4.97 17.96
C LEU A 67 1.30 -5.39 18.04
N LEU A 68 1.54 -6.57 18.63
CA LEU A 68 2.83 -7.15 19.07
C LEU A 68 3.95 -7.26 18.01
N THR A 69 3.78 -6.73 16.80
CA THR A 69 4.76 -6.74 15.71
C THR A 69 5.11 -5.38 15.12
N PHE A 70 4.28 -4.34 15.30
CA PHE A 70 4.53 -2.99 14.79
C PHE A 70 4.20 -1.98 15.90
N LYS A 71 5.24 -1.36 16.45
CA LYS A 71 5.12 -0.27 17.44
C LYS A 71 4.79 1.04 16.71
N VAL A 72 4.38 2.05 17.48
CA VAL A 72 4.40 3.48 17.11
C VAL A 72 5.56 3.76 16.16
N LEU A 73 5.29 4.42 15.03
CA LEU A 73 6.29 4.73 14.01
C LEU A 73 7.46 5.44 14.68
N THR A 74 8.65 4.84 14.62
CA THR A 74 9.82 5.46 15.25
C THR A 74 10.34 6.58 14.36
N LYS A 75 11.10 7.52 14.95
CA LYS A 75 11.79 8.55 14.17
C LYS A 75 12.63 7.96 13.03
N GLU A 76 13.30 6.83 13.29
CA GLU A 76 14.11 6.15 12.27
C GLU A 76 13.28 5.53 11.14
N ASP A 77 12.08 5.01 11.45
CA ASP A 77 11.14 4.51 10.44
C ASP A 77 10.64 5.67 9.56
N LYS A 78 10.32 6.81 10.18
CA LYS A 78 9.93 8.03 9.45
C LYS A 78 11.05 8.52 8.53
N GLU A 79 12.29 8.58 9.01
CA GLU A 79 13.47 8.93 8.19
C GLU A 79 13.65 7.95 7.00
N THR A 80 13.34 6.67 7.21
CA THR A 80 13.38 5.65 6.15
C THR A 80 12.31 5.88 5.09
N ILE A 81 11.09 6.22 5.49
CA ILE A 81 9.98 6.56 4.58
C ILE A 81 10.33 7.83 3.78
N GLU A 82 10.83 8.88 4.43
CA GLU A 82 11.27 10.11 3.77
C GLU A 82 12.40 9.88 2.77
N LEU A 83 13.37 9.01 3.11
CA LEU A 83 14.40 8.59 2.17
C LEU A 83 13.77 7.96 0.91
N CYS A 84 12.83 7.03 1.09
CA CYS A 84 12.14 6.37 -0.02
C CYS A 84 11.30 7.33 -0.87
N ARG A 85 10.60 8.29 -0.24
CA ARG A 85 9.87 9.37 -0.93
C ARG A 85 10.81 10.20 -1.82
N ASN A 86 11.98 10.57 -1.30
CA ASN A 86 12.98 11.32 -2.05
C ASN A 86 13.60 10.52 -3.20
N MET A 87 13.79 9.22 -3.02
CA MET A 87 14.24 8.31 -4.08
C MET A 87 13.21 8.25 -5.22
N LEU A 88 11.93 8.08 -4.90
CA LEU A 88 10.85 8.10 -5.90
C LEU A 88 10.83 9.40 -6.70
N LYS A 89 10.97 10.56 -6.04
CA LYS A 89 11.00 11.89 -6.69
C LYS A 89 12.12 12.06 -7.71
N ARG A 90 13.22 11.32 -7.59
CA ARG A 90 14.36 11.36 -8.53
C ARG A 90 14.46 10.15 -9.48
N GLY A 91 13.38 9.36 -9.60
CA GLY A 91 13.33 8.21 -10.51
C GLY A 91 14.02 6.95 -10.00
N GLU A 92 14.26 6.86 -8.69
CA GLU A 92 14.72 5.65 -8.01
C GLU A 92 13.50 4.94 -7.40
N CYS A 93 12.86 4.08 -8.19
CA CYS A 93 11.71 3.29 -7.77
C CYS A 93 12.12 2.00 -7.04
N PRO A 94 11.22 1.42 -6.22
CA PRO A 94 11.41 0.06 -5.74
C PRO A 94 11.51 -0.90 -6.94
N PRO A 95 12.27 -2.01 -6.83
CA PRO A 95 12.51 -2.92 -7.94
C PRO A 95 11.27 -3.81 -8.17
N LEU A 96 10.21 -3.23 -8.71
CA LEU A 96 8.91 -3.84 -8.92
C LEU A 96 8.49 -3.72 -10.38
N LEU A 97 7.80 -4.74 -10.87
CA LEU A 97 7.20 -4.76 -12.20
C LEU A 97 5.70 -5.04 -12.10
N VAL A 98 4.92 -4.27 -12.86
CA VAL A 98 3.51 -4.60 -13.11
C VAL A 98 3.44 -5.53 -14.30
N VAL A 99 2.80 -6.68 -14.12
CA VAL A 99 2.69 -7.75 -15.13
C VAL A 99 1.23 -8.18 -15.23
N PHE A 100 0.72 -8.27 -16.45
CA PHE A 100 -0.62 -8.79 -16.70
C PHE A 100 -0.65 -10.32 -16.61
N ASP A 101 -1.60 -10.84 -15.84
CA ASP A 101 -1.92 -12.25 -15.69
C ASP A 101 -3.38 -12.47 -16.11
N SER A 102 -3.65 -13.53 -16.88
CA SER A 102 -4.98 -13.79 -17.42
C SER A 102 -6.03 -14.14 -16.36
N HIS A 103 -5.63 -14.61 -15.18
CA HIS A 103 -6.53 -15.00 -14.09
C HIS A 103 -6.66 -13.91 -13.02
N GLU A 104 -5.60 -13.11 -12.85
CA GLU A 104 -5.48 -12.16 -11.76
C GLU A 104 -5.50 -10.69 -12.21
N GLY A 105 -5.48 -10.42 -13.53
CA GLY A 105 -5.39 -9.07 -14.07
C GLY A 105 -3.99 -8.48 -13.94
N PHE A 106 -3.88 -7.18 -13.67
CA PHE A 106 -2.57 -6.58 -13.37
C PHE A 106 -2.10 -7.04 -11.99
N THR A 107 -0.91 -7.62 -11.95
CA THR A 107 -0.23 -8.08 -10.73
C THR A 107 1.10 -7.34 -10.57
N VAL A 108 1.66 -7.33 -9.37
CA VAL A 108 3.00 -6.78 -9.11
C VAL A 108 3.93 -7.91 -8.70
N GLN A 109 5.12 -7.95 -9.28
CA GLN A 109 6.18 -8.88 -8.90
C GLN A 109 7.49 -8.16 -8.59
N ALA A 110 8.31 -8.77 -7.73
CA ALA A 110 9.63 -8.28 -7.43
C ALA A 110 10.56 -8.49 -8.64
N ASP A 111 11.29 -7.44 -9.05
CA ASP A 111 12.29 -7.51 -10.10
C ASP A 111 13.73 -7.54 -9.56
N ALA A 112 13.88 -7.55 -8.25
CA ALA A 112 15.10 -7.88 -7.53
C ALA A 112 14.76 -8.58 -6.22
N TYR A 113 15.78 -9.01 -5.48
CA TYR A 113 15.59 -9.49 -4.11
C TYR A 113 15.11 -8.34 -3.21
N ILE A 114 14.08 -8.58 -2.41
CA ILE A 114 13.57 -7.62 -1.41
C ILE A 114 13.66 -8.26 -0.04
N LYS A 115 14.19 -7.52 0.93
CA LYS A 115 14.42 -8.03 2.28
C LYS A 115 13.17 -7.88 3.15
N ASP A 116 13.01 -8.75 4.15
CA ASP A 116 12.02 -8.55 5.22
C ASP A 116 12.12 -7.13 5.81
N LEU A 117 10.97 -6.53 6.11
CA LEU A 117 10.78 -5.17 6.61
C LEU A 117 11.13 -4.05 5.61
N THR A 118 11.37 -4.34 4.34
CA THR A 118 11.52 -3.29 3.32
C THR A 118 10.19 -2.58 3.07
N PHE A 119 10.20 -1.25 3.22
CA PHE A 119 9.14 -0.37 2.75
C PHE A 119 9.06 -0.45 1.22
N LEU A 120 7.87 -0.73 0.68
CA LEU A 120 7.67 -0.88 -0.77
C LEU A 120 7.08 0.39 -1.37
N THR A 121 5.93 0.82 -0.84
CA THR A 121 5.18 1.97 -1.34
C THR A 121 4.11 2.37 -0.33
N GLU A 122 3.56 3.57 -0.49
CA GLU A 122 2.30 3.98 0.13
C GLU A 122 1.12 3.58 -0.76
N TYR A 123 -0.02 3.28 -0.16
CA TYR A 123 -1.28 3.17 -0.88
C TYR A 123 -1.84 4.58 -1.08
N THR A 124 -1.98 5.02 -2.34
CA THR A 124 -2.31 6.41 -2.66
C THR A 124 -3.50 6.51 -3.59
N GLY A 125 -4.16 7.67 -3.55
CA GLY A 125 -5.34 7.99 -4.35
C GLY A 125 -6.13 9.13 -3.72
N ASP A 126 -7.30 9.41 -4.30
CA ASP A 126 -8.18 10.46 -3.80
C ASP A 126 -8.79 10.02 -2.45
N VAL A 127 -8.69 10.87 -1.42
CA VAL A 127 -9.26 10.60 -0.10
C VAL A 127 -10.71 11.06 -0.05
N ASP A 128 -11.59 10.17 0.38
CA ASP A 128 -13.02 10.45 0.47
C ASP A 128 -13.66 9.78 1.69
N TYR A 129 -14.88 10.18 2.01
CA TYR A 129 -15.69 9.52 3.03
C TYR A 129 -16.27 8.21 2.48
N LEU A 130 -16.27 7.14 3.29
CA LEU A 130 -16.84 5.86 2.88
C LEU A 130 -18.31 5.98 2.43
N LYS A 131 -19.11 6.81 3.11
CA LYS A 131 -20.52 7.06 2.76
C LYS A 131 -20.72 7.61 1.35
N ASN A 132 -19.72 8.29 0.79
CA ASN A 132 -19.76 8.80 -0.58
C ASN A 132 -19.47 7.71 -1.62
N ARG A 133 -19.05 6.52 -1.18
CA ARG A 133 -18.54 5.42 -2.00
C ARG A 133 -19.35 4.13 -1.86
N GLU A 134 -20.50 4.16 -1.19
CA GLU A 134 -21.37 2.98 -0.97
C GLU A 134 -21.86 2.33 -2.26
N ASN A 135 -22.01 3.12 -3.33
CA ASN A 135 -22.45 2.65 -4.65
C ASN A 135 -21.32 2.71 -5.69
N ASP A 136 -20.06 2.79 -5.26
CA ASP A 136 -18.91 2.83 -6.17
C ASP A 136 -18.61 1.42 -6.70
N GLY A 137 -18.23 1.35 -7.98
CA GLY A 137 -17.75 0.11 -8.62
C GLY A 137 -16.25 -0.12 -8.45
N CYS A 138 -15.54 0.77 -7.75
CA CYS A 138 -14.11 0.66 -7.50
C CYS A 138 -13.79 -0.57 -6.63
N ASP A 139 -13.04 -1.50 -7.21
CA ASP A 139 -12.58 -2.74 -6.58
C ASP A 139 -11.30 -2.57 -5.73
N SER A 140 -10.78 -1.34 -5.61
CA SER A 140 -9.48 -1.06 -5.01
C SER A 140 -9.56 -0.03 -3.88
N ILE A 141 -10.72 0.11 -3.23
CA ILE A 141 -10.88 1.03 -2.10
C ILE A 141 -10.11 0.52 -0.88
N MET A 142 -9.34 1.40 -0.24
CA MET A 142 -8.52 1.08 0.94
C MET A 142 -8.93 1.95 2.13
N THR A 143 -9.23 1.32 3.28
CA THR A 143 -9.53 2.07 4.52
C THR A 143 -8.33 2.90 4.97
N LEU A 144 -8.56 4.19 5.20
CA LEU A 144 -7.55 5.15 5.69
C LEU A 144 -7.70 5.36 7.20
N LEU A 145 -8.90 5.76 7.63
CA LEU A 145 -9.24 6.13 9.00
C LEU A 145 -10.58 5.50 9.37
N SER A 146 -10.63 4.80 10.51
CA SER A 146 -11.85 4.20 11.08
C SER A 146 -12.15 4.85 12.44
N PRO A 147 -12.92 5.96 12.47
CA PRO A 147 -13.29 6.64 13.70
C PRO A 147 -14.57 6.06 14.33
N ALA A 148 -14.83 6.42 15.59
CA ALA A 148 -16.01 5.95 16.33
C ALA A 148 -17.34 6.39 15.70
N ASP A 149 -17.37 7.51 14.97
CA ASP A 149 -18.51 7.94 14.14
C ASP A 149 -18.30 7.43 12.71
N PRO A 150 -19.06 6.42 12.24
CA PRO A 150 -18.88 5.84 10.91
C PRO A 150 -19.04 6.85 9.76
N SER A 151 -19.76 7.96 9.97
CA SER A 151 -19.96 9.00 8.96
C SER A 151 -18.70 9.80 8.63
N GLN A 152 -17.66 9.67 9.47
CA GLN A 152 -16.33 10.28 9.32
C GLN A 152 -15.28 9.28 8.81
N LYS A 153 -15.66 8.03 8.56
CA LYS A 153 -14.74 7.00 8.04
C LYS A 153 -14.18 7.43 6.68
N LEU A 154 -12.85 7.39 6.56
CA LEU A 154 -12.14 7.78 5.35
C LEU A 154 -11.59 6.56 4.61
N VAL A 155 -11.59 6.66 3.30
CA VAL A 155 -11.03 5.68 2.39
C VAL A 155 -10.17 6.35 1.32
N ILE A 156 -9.19 5.63 0.82
CA ILE A 156 -8.40 5.97 -0.36
C ILE A 156 -9.08 5.34 -1.57
N CYS A 157 -9.36 6.16 -2.58
CA CYS A 157 -10.02 5.78 -3.82
C CYS A 157 -9.02 5.94 -4.97
N PRO A 158 -8.35 4.86 -5.40
CA PRO A 158 -7.40 4.95 -6.49
C PRO A 158 -8.08 4.81 -7.87
N ASP A 159 -9.28 5.36 -8.05
CA ASP A 159 -10.09 5.24 -9.28
C ASP A 159 -9.62 6.18 -10.40
N LYS A 160 -9.19 7.40 -10.04
CA LYS A 160 -8.72 8.42 -10.98
C LYS A 160 -7.22 8.68 -10.86
N ARG A 161 -6.69 8.66 -9.63
CA ARG A 161 -5.30 8.95 -9.29
C ARG A 161 -4.77 7.85 -8.39
N GLY A 162 -3.53 7.42 -8.58
CA GLY A 162 -2.90 6.44 -7.69
C GLY A 162 -1.54 5.99 -8.19
N ASN A 163 -0.95 5.00 -7.50
CA ASN A 163 0.35 4.45 -7.84
C ASN A 163 0.31 2.92 -7.99
N ILE A 164 1.47 2.29 -7.97
CA ILE A 164 1.63 0.84 -8.12
C ILE A 164 0.91 0.01 -7.03
N ALA A 165 0.63 0.60 -5.85
CA ALA A 165 0.05 -0.11 -4.71
C ALA A 165 -1.29 -0.78 -5.03
N ARG A 166 -2.11 -0.14 -5.87
CA ARG A 166 -3.44 -0.65 -6.23
C ARG A 166 -3.40 -1.94 -7.06
N PHE A 167 -2.25 -2.27 -7.65
CA PHE A 167 -2.07 -3.48 -8.47
C PHE A 167 -1.45 -4.65 -7.68
N ILE A 168 -1.17 -4.48 -6.39
CA ILE A 168 -0.68 -5.58 -5.55
C ILE A 168 -1.86 -6.43 -5.13
N ASN A 169 -1.80 -7.73 -5.40
CA ASN A 169 -2.92 -8.64 -5.22
C ASN A 169 -3.20 -9.01 -3.76
N GLY A 170 -4.43 -9.45 -3.53
CA GLY A 170 -4.86 -9.98 -2.24
C GLY A 170 -4.72 -11.49 -2.17
N ILE A 171 -4.57 -12.03 -0.96
CA ILE A 171 -4.65 -13.48 -0.73
C ILE A 171 -6.09 -13.97 -0.64
N ASN A 172 -6.32 -15.25 -0.98
CA ASN A 172 -7.55 -15.93 -0.63
C ASN A 172 -7.55 -16.26 0.88
N ASN A 173 -8.44 -15.63 1.65
CA ASN A 173 -8.50 -15.83 3.11
C ASN A 173 -9.12 -17.18 3.52
N HIS A 174 -9.73 -17.90 2.57
CA HIS A 174 -10.52 -19.11 2.80
C HIS A 174 -9.75 -20.40 2.54
N THR A 175 -8.55 -20.32 1.94
CA THR A 175 -7.72 -21.49 1.66
C THR A 175 -6.39 -21.43 2.43
N PRO A 176 -5.86 -22.57 2.92
CA PRO A 176 -4.55 -22.61 3.58
C PRO A 176 -3.41 -22.15 2.67
N ASP A 177 -3.49 -22.47 1.38
CA ASP A 177 -2.45 -22.09 0.41
C ASP A 177 -2.51 -20.61 0.04
N GLY A 178 -3.69 -19.99 0.03
CA GLY A 178 -3.83 -18.54 -0.13
C GLY A 178 -3.05 -17.77 0.94
N LYS A 179 -3.20 -18.18 2.22
CA LYS A 179 -2.46 -17.55 3.33
C LYS A 179 -0.94 -17.70 3.23
N LYS A 180 -0.44 -18.78 2.61
CA LYS A 180 1.01 -18.98 2.40
C LYS A 180 1.60 -18.05 1.34
N LYS A 181 0.78 -17.49 0.44
CA LYS A 181 1.24 -16.55 -0.60
C LYS A 181 1.63 -15.19 -0.02
N GLN A 182 1.10 -14.83 1.15
CA GLN A 182 1.35 -13.52 1.75
C GLN A 182 2.85 -13.26 1.96
N ASN A 183 3.33 -12.17 1.38
CA ASN A 183 4.71 -11.71 1.50
C ASN A 183 4.80 -10.18 1.71
N VAL A 184 3.66 -9.48 1.62
CA VAL A 184 3.51 -8.07 1.94
C VAL A 184 2.47 -7.90 3.05
N LYS A 185 2.65 -6.88 3.89
CA LYS A 185 1.69 -6.44 4.89
C LYS A 185 1.28 -5.00 4.61
N CYS A 186 -0.03 -4.76 4.65
CA CYS A 186 -0.62 -3.43 4.68
C CYS A 186 -0.71 -2.96 6.14
N VAL A 187 -0.21 -1.76 6.44
CA VAL A 187 -0.19 -1.18 7.80
C VAL A 187 -0.56 0.30 7.74
N ARG A 188 -1.36 0.79 8.71
CA ARG A 188 -1.84 2.18 8.77
C ARG A 188 -1.13 2.94 9.88
N TYR A 189 -0.33 3.96 9.57
CA TYR A 189 0.49 4.70 10.53
C TYR A 189 0.04 6.16 10.67
N ASP A 190 0.22 6.71 11.87
CA ASP A 190 0.24 8.15 12.11
C ASP A 190 1.60 8.70 11.66
N ILE A 191 1.57 9.60 10.67
CA ILE A 191 2.74 10.37 10.24
C ILE A 191 2.36 11.85 10.34
N ASP A 192 2.95 12.54 11.31
CA ASP A 192 2.72 13.97 11.55
C ASP A 192 1.25 14.36 11.82
N GLY A 193 0.47 13.45 12.40
CA GLY A 193 -0.93 13.65 12.75
C GLY A 193 -1.92 13.18 11.68
N GLU A 194 -1.43 12.72 10.52
CA GLU A 194 -2.24 12.20 9.42
C GLU A 194 -2.13 10.67 9.31
N CYS A 195 -3.20 10.02 8.88
CA CYS A 195 -3.18 8.60 8.57
C CYS A 195 -2.48 8.36 7.24
N HIS A 196 -1.60 7.36 7.18
CA HIS A 196 -0.98 6.86 5.97
C HIS A 196 -1.07 5.34 5.91
N VAL A 197 -1.27 4.79 4.71
CA VAL A 197 -1.29 3.34 4.49
C VAL A 197 -0.02 2.91 3.77
N LEU A 198 0.77 2.05 4.41
CA LEU A 198 2.06 1.58 3.90
C LEU A 198 2.00 0.10 3.55
N LEU A 199 2.72 -0.28 2.50
CA LEU A 199 2.95 -1.68 2.12
C LEU A 199 4.41 -2.04 2.40
N VAL A 200 4.60 -3.07 3.22
CA VAL A 200 5.92 -3.48 3.74
C VAL A 200 6.11 -4.97 3.51
N ALA A 201 7.29 -5.39 3.06
CA ALA A 201 7.64 -6.81 2.97
C ALA A 201 7.60 -7.46 4.37
N CYS A 202 6.92 -8.59 4.53
CA CYS A 202 6.80 -9.30 5.81
C CYS A 202 7.67 -10.56 5.90
N ARG A 203 8.45 -10.82 4.84
CA ARG A 203 9.53 -11.79 4.73
C ARG A 203 10.44 -11.38 3.58
N ASP A 204 11.55 -12.09 3.41
CA ASP A 204 12.36 -11.98 2.19
C ASP A 204 11.54 -12.44 0.96
N ILE A 205 11.69 -11.71 -0.14
CA ILE A 205 10.97 -11.90 -1.41
C ILE A 205 12.00 -12.08 -2.52
N ALA A 206 11.91 -13.19 -3.25
CA ALA A 206 12.81 -13.48 -4.34
C ALA A 206 12.46 -12.68 -5.60
N ARG A 207 13.44 -12.47 -6.49
CA ARG A 207 13.17 -11.92 -7.82
C ARG A 207 12.20 -12.84 -8.58
N GLY A 208 11.22 -12.25 -9.26
CA GLY A 208 10.15 -12.91 -10.00
C GLY A 208 8.95 -13.32 -9.13
N GLU A 209 9.03 -13.16 -7.81
CA GLU A 209 7.93 -13.51 -6.93
C GLU A 209 6.83 -12.44 -6.97
N LYS A 210 5.57 -12.86 -7.15
CA LYS A 210 4.38 -12.00 -7.09
C LYS A 210 4.15 -11.51 -5.66
N LEU A 211 3.72 -10.26 -5.50
CA LEU A 211 3.44 -9.65 -4.22
C LEU A 211 1.98 -9.85 -3.84
N TYR A 212 1.75 -10.31 -2.62
CA TYR A 212 0.43 -10.53 -2.04
C TYR A 212 0.35 -9.99 -0.62
N TYR A 213 -0.74 -9.29 -0.32
CA TYR A 213 -1.10 -8.90 1.05
C TYR A 213 -2.53 -9.34 1.41
N ASP A 214 -2.88 -9.24 2.68
CA ASP A 214 -4.23 -9.51 3.14
C ASP A 214 -5.11 -8.26 2.98
N TYR A 215 -6.02 -8.27 2.00
CA TYR A 215 -7.01 -7.19 1.80
C TYR A 215 -7.92 -7.02 3.02
N ASN A 216 -8.15 -8.10 3.77
CA ASN A 216 -8.99 -8.12 4.96
C ASN A 216 -8.19 -8.05 6.26
N GLY A 217 -6.96 -7.49 6.22
CA GLY A 217 -6.06 -7.45 7.37
C GLY A 217 -6.55 -6.64 8.59
N HIS A 218 -7.65 -5.89 8.44
CA HIS A 218 -8.32 -5.16 9.53
C HIS A 218 -9.83 -5.41 9.54
N GLU A 219 -10.49 -5.27 8.37
CA GLU A 219 -11.93 -5.44 8.22
C GLU A 219 -12.21 -6.56 7.22
N TYR A 220 -13.22 -7.39 7.47
CA TYR A 220 -13.64 -8.48 6.56
C TYR A 220 -14.66 -7.97 5.52
N ALA A 221 -14.28 -6.94 4.77
CA ALA A 221 -15.18 -6.27 3.83
C ALA A 221 -14.97 -6.72 2.37
N TYR A 222 -13.84 -7.36 2.06
CA TYR A 222 -13.49 -7.72 0.69
C TYR A 222 -13.71 -9.22 0.42
N PRO A 223 -14.55 -9.60 -0.56
CA PRO A 223 -14.80 -11.01 -0.86
C PRO A 223 -13.59 -11.64 -1.57
N THR A 224 -12.85 -12.53 -0.91
CA THR A 224 -11.63 -13.15 -1.49
C THR A 224 -11.80 -14.62 -1.90
N HIS A 225 -13.02 -15.17 -1.83
CA HIS A 225 -13.30 -16.57 -2.19
C HIS A 225 -12.88 -16.94 -3.62
N HIS A 226 -12.98 -15.97 -4.54
CA HIS A 226 -12.67 -16.15 -5.96
C HIS A 226 -11.20 -15.93 -6.29
N PHE A 227 -10.37 -15.53 -5.32
CA PHE A 227 -8.94 -15.32 -5.55
C PHE A 227 -8.22 -16.65 -5.75
N VAL A 228 -7.25 -16.63 -6.67
CA VAL A 228 -6.42 -17.78 -7.08
C VAL A 228 -5.36 -18.08 -6.04
#